data_AF-A0A967HI91-F1
#
_entry.id   AF-A0A967HI91-F1
#
_cell.length_a   1.000
_cell.length_b   1.000
_cell.length_c   1.000
_cell.angle_alpha   90.00
_cell.angle_beta   90.00
_cell.angle_gamma   90.00
#
_symmetry.space_group_name_H-M   'P 1'
#
loop_
_entity.id
_entity.type
_entity.pdbx_description
1 polymer ?
#
loop_
_entity_poly.entity_id
_entity_poly.type
_entity_poly.pdbx_seq_one_letter_code
_entity_poly.pdbx_strand_id
1 'polypeptide(L)' 'MPLDFRRATDLFVSTEEELAMALGIPVADLRSYRQKPETVPPALLDRMAEVLIERGRGMTRVGEMLRE' A
#
# COMPACT_ATOMS: atom_id res chain seq x y z
N MET A 1 2.73 16.68 2.33
CA MET A 1 2.99 16.27 0.93
C MET A 1 1.95 15.24 0.56
N PRO A 2 1.31 15.34 -0.62
CA PRO A 2 0.40 14.29 -1.10
C PRO A 2 1.18 12.97 -1.25
N LEU A 3 0.53 11.86 -0.89
CA LEU A 3 1.09 10.52 -1.05
C LEU A 3 1.33 10.25 -2.54
N ASP A 4 2.57 9.94 -2.92
CA ASP A 4 2.89 9.45 -4.26
C ASP A 4 2.53 7.96 -4.32
N PHE A 5 1.49 7.63 -5.08
CA PHE A 5 0.98 6.27 -5.18
C PHE A 5 2.05 5.27 -5.62
N ARG A 6 2.92 5.64 -6.57
CA ARG A 6 3.98 4.76 -7.05
C ARG A 6 4.95 4.44 -5.91
N ARG A 7 5.42 5.46 -5.20
CA ARG A 7 6.30 5.26 -4.03
C ARG A 7 5.61 4.46 -2.94
N ALA A 8 4.33 4.71 -2.69
CA ALA A 8 3.54 3.98 -1.69
C ALA A 8 3.44 2.49 -2.03
N THR A 9 3.23 2.15 -3.31
CA THR A 9 3.21 0.74 -3.75
C THR A 9 4.58 0.05 -3.61
N ASP A 10 5.68 0.81 -3.76
CA ASP A 10 7.04 0.25 -3.63
C ASP A 10 7.43 0.02 -2.17
N LEU A 11 6.83 0.76 -1.23
CA LEU A 11 7.00 0.56 0.21
C LEU A 11 6.23 -0.66 0.73
N PHE A 12 5.26 -1.17 -0.03
CA PHE A 12 4.51 -2.35 0.35
C PHE A 12 5.32 -3.62 0.04
N VAL A 13 5.88 -4.22 1.08
CA VAL A 13 6.76 -5.39 0.99
C VAL A 13 5.94 -6.69 0.91
N SER A 14 5.17 -6.84 -0.17
CA SER A 14 4.26 -7.97 -0.44
C SER A 14 3.96 -8.05 -1.95
N THR A 15 3.15 -9.01 -2.40
CA THR A 15 2.86 -9.14 -3.85
C THR A 15 1.89 -8.06 -4.37
N GLU A 16 1.84 -7.86 -5.69
CA GLU A 16 0.86 -6.95 -6.31
C GLU A 16 -0.58 -7.39 -6.03
N GLU A 17 -0.83 -8.71 -6.01
CA GLU A 17 -2.11 -9.31 -5.70
C GLU A 17 -2.56 -9.02 -4.27
N GLU A 18 -1.64 -9.14 -3.30
CA GLU A 18 -1.91 -8.83 -1.90
C GLU A 18 -2.18 -7.33 -1.69
N LEU A 19 -1.44 -6.47 -2.39
CA LEU A 19 -1.66 -5.03 -2.34
C LEU A 19 -3.01 -4.64 -2.94
N ALA A 20 -3.34 -5.17 -4.13
CA ALA A 20 -4.62 -4.93 -4.78
C ALA A 20 -5.80 -5.38 -3.89
N MET A 21 -5.66 -6.54 -3.23
CA MET A 21 -6.62 -7.04 -2.28
C MET A 21 -6.77 -6.12 -1.06
N ALA A 22 -5.68 -5.66 -0.45
CA ALA A 22 -5.73 -4.74 0.68
C ALA A 22 -6.40 -3.40 0.34
N LEU A 23 -6.17 -2.92 -0.88
CA LEU A 23 -6.79 -1.71 -1.41
C LEU A 23 -8.24 -1.91 -1.89
N GLY A 24 -8.69 -3.16 -2.04
CA GLY A 24 -10.02 -3.49 -2.53
C GLY A 24 -10.21 -3.18 -4.03
N ILE A 25 -9.15 -3.32 -4.83
CA ILE A 25 -9.16 -3.05 -6.28
C ILE A 25 -8.66 -4.26 -7.08
N PRO A 26 -8.98 -4.35 -8.38
CA PRO A 26 -8.32 -5.27 -9.30
C PRO A 26 -6.81 -4.99 -9.45
N VAL A 27 -6.02 -6.05 -9.66
CA VAL A 27 -4.57 -5.93 -9.96
C VAL A 27 -4.31 -5.11 -11.23
N ALA A 28 -5.21 -5.19 -12.22
CA ALA A 28 -5.11 -4.39 -13.44
C ALA A 28 -5.16 -2.87 -13.14
N ASP A 29 -6.02 -2.46 -12.21
CA ASP A 29 -6.15 -1.05 -11.81
C ASP A 29 -4.91 -0.61 -11.04
N LEU A 30 -4.39 -1.45 -10.13
CA LEU A 30 -3.12 -1.20 -9.45
C LEU A 30 -1.98 -0.94 -10.43
N ARG A 31 -1.84 -1.77 -11.48
CA ARG A 31 -0.81 -1.60 -12.53
C ARG A 31 -1.02 -0.33 -13.34
N SER A 32 -2.27 -0.02 -13.69
CA SER A 32 -2.64 1.21 -14.40
C SER A 32 -2.24 2.45 -13.59
N TYR A 33 -2.58 2.47 -12.30
CA TYR A 33 -2.25 3.55 -11.37
C TYR A 33 -0.74 3.70 -11.12
N ARG A 34 0.04 2.61 -11.12
CA ARG A 34 1.51 2.69 -11.07
C ARG A 34 2.10 3.39 -12.30
N GLN A 35 1.49 3.21 -13.48
CA GLN A 35 1.94 3.86 -14.71
C GLN A 35 1.47 5.31 -14.83
N LYS A 36 0.28 5.62 -14.29
CA LYS A 36 -0.35 6.95 -14.33
C LYS A 36 -0.82 7.39 -12.93
N PRO A 37 0.10 7.71 -12.00
CA PRO A 37 -0.23 8.04 -10.62
C PRO A 37 -1.18 9.23 -10.46
N GLU A 38 -1.20 10.14 -11.43
CA GLU A 38 -2.09 11.30 -11.48
C GLU A 38 -3.57 10.94 -11.67
N THR A 39 -3.86 9.72 -12.09
CA THR A 39 -5.23 9.22 -12.30
C THR A 39 -5.81 8.51 -11.08
N VAL A 40 -5.03 8.40 -10.00
CA VAL A 40 -5.43 7.71 -8.77
C VAL A 40 -6.53 8.51 -8.06
N PRO A 41 -7.68 7.88 -7.73
CA PRO A 41 -8.73 8.53 -6.95
C PRO A 41 -8.21 8.96 -5.57
N PRO A 42 -8.53 10.16 -5.07
CA PRO A 42 -8.08 10.61 -3.75
C PRO A 42 -8.42 9.65 -2.61
N ALA A 43 -9.63 9.07 -2.62
CA ALA A 43 -10.04 8.07 -1.62
C ALA A 43 -9.17 6.81 -1.62
N LEU A 44 -8.58 6.44 -2.77
CA LEU A 44 -7.67 5.31 -2.87
C LEU A 44 -6.29 5.64 -2.29
N LEU A 45 -5.85 6.91 -2.38
CA LEU A 45 -4.63 7.39 -1.72
C LEU A 45 -4.78 7.35 -0.20
N ASP A 46 -5.93 7.79 0.32
CA ASP A 46 -6.23 7.75 1.76
C ASP A 46 -6.20 6.31 2.28
N ARG A 47 -6.87 5.39 1.56
CA ARG A 47 -6.86 3.97 1.90
C ARG A 47 -5.46 3.35 1.81
N MET A 48 -4.65 3.75 0.84
CA MET A 48 -3.25 3.31 0.73
C MET A 48 -2.44 3.75 1.96
N ALA A 49 -2.64 4.99 2.44
CA ALA A 49 -1.96 5.47 3.65
C ALA A 49 -2.35 4.64 4.88
N GLU A 50 -3.64 4.32 5.05
CA GLU A 50 -4.14 3.47 6.13
C GLU A 50 -3.52 2.06 6.08
N VAL A 51 -3.50 1.43 4.89
CA VAL A 51 -2.92 0.10 4.68
C VAL A 51 -1.43 0.08 5.05
N LEU A 52 -0.67 1.10 4.66
CA LEU A 52 0.76 1.20 4.99
C LEU A 52 1.00 1.38 6.50
N ILE A 53 0.16 2.19 7.17
CA ILE A 53 0.25 2.38 8.63
C ILE A 53 -0.03 1.07 9.36
N GLU A 54 -1.10 0.37 9.00
CA GLU A 54 -1.46 -0.91 9.64
C GLU A 54 -0.40 -1.99 9.41
N ARG A 55 0.17 -2.06 8.20
CA ARG A 55 1.29 -2.96 7.93
C ARG A 55 2.53 -2.63 8.76
N GLY A 56 2.89 -1.35 8.85
CA GLY A 56 4.00 -0.90 9.69
C GLY A 56 3.83 -1.33 11.15
N ARG A 57 2.64 -1.12 11.71
CA ARG A 57 2.30 -1.57 13.09
C ARG A 57 2.43 -3.08 13.26
N GLY A 58 1.96 -3.86 12.29
CA GLY A 58 2.11 -5.32 12.29
C GLY A 58 3.58 -5.76 12.30
N MET A 59 4.42 -5.12 11.49
CA MET A 59 5.86 -5.41 11.45
C MET A 59 6.57 -5.06 12.76
N THR A 60 6.23 -3.92 13.37
CA THR A 60 6.78 -3.56 14.69
C THR A 60 6.48 -4.64 15.73
N ARG A 61 5.23 -5.11 15.80
CA ARG A 61 4.83 -6.17 16.74
C ARG A 61 5.58 -7.48 16.50
N VAL A 62 5.75 -7.90 15.23
CA VAL A 62 6.55 -9.09 14.91
C VAL A 62 8.02 -8.92 15.35
N GLY A 63 8.60 -7.73 15.12
CA GLY A 63 9.95 -7.43 15.56
C GLY A 63 10.12 -7.45 17.08
N GLU A 64 9.11 -7.02 17.85
CA GLU A 64 9.07 -7.12 19.30
C GLU A 64 9.06 -8.59 19.76
N MET A 65 8.19 -9.43 19.17
CA MET A 65 8.11 -10.87 19.49
C MET A 65 9.40 -11.65 19.19
N LEU A 66 10.18 -11.24 18.19
CA LEU A 66 11.44 -11.88 17.83
C LEU A 66 12.63 -11.46 18.71
N ARG A 67 12.48 -10.39 19.51
CA ARG A 67 13.51 -9.91 20.45
C ARG A 67 13.39 -10.56 21.84
N GLU A 68 12.26 -11.18 22.13
CA GLU A 68 11.98 -11.96 23.35
C GLU A 68 12.43 -13.42 23.18
#